data_AF-A0A8T4M5W4-F1
#
_entry.id   AF-A0A8T4M5W4-F1
#
_cell.length_a   1.000
_cell.length_b   1.000
_cell.length_c   1.000
_cell.angle_alpha   90.00
_cell.angle_beta   90.00
_cell.angle_gamma   90.00
#
_symmetry.space_group_name_H-M   'P 1'
#
loop_
_entity.id
_entity.type
_entity.pdbx_description
1 polymer ?
#
loop_
_entity_poly.entity_id
_entity_poly.type
_entity_poly.pdbx_seq_one_letter_code
_entity_poly.pdbx_strand_id
1 'polypeptide(L)'
;MAKRSKRLRNAIESYKVEIEKHFEKLEKDIMEKDDFLARYHIKEIDKSLVITLENKIKLLGESAEDKKLIENYRNRLKEFKRKLGIE
;
A
#
# COMPACT_ATOMS: atom_id res chain seq x y z
N MET A 1 -23.43 -13.60 -8.44
CA MET A 1 -22.37 -12.57 -8.63
C MET A 1 -22.16 -11.69 -7.40
N ALA A 2 -23.21 -11.19 -6.73
CA ALA A 2 -23.11 -10.30 -5.57
C ALA A 2 -22.19 -10.80 -4.41
N LYS A 3 -22.22 -12.09 -4.06
CA LYS A 3 -21.33 -12.66 -3.02
C LYS A 3 -19.84 -12.56 -3.37
N ARG A 4 -19.46 -12.64 -4.64
CA ARG A 4 -18.06 -12.54 -5.09
C ARG A 4 -17.58 -11.09 -5.02
N SER A 5 -18.39 -10.16 -5.51
CA SER A 5 -18.09 -8.72 -5.43
C SER A 5 -18.00 -8.23 -3.98
N LYS A 6 -18.88 -8.70 -3.09
CA LYS A 6 -18.82 -8.38 -1.65
C LYS A 6 -17.52 -8.87 -1.01
N ARG A 7 -17.11 -10.12 -1.27
CA ARG A 7 -15.84 -10.65 -0.76
C ARG A 7 -14.63 -9.87 -1.27
N LEU A 8 -14.66 -9.47 -2.55
CA LEU A 8 -13.58 -8.71 -3.15
C LEU A 8 -13.48 -7.28 -2.56
N ARG A 9 -14.62 -6.61 -2.31
CA ARG A 9 -14.65 -5.33 -1.59
C ARG A 9 -14.07 -5.44 -0.18
N ASN A 10 -14.47 -6.46 0.58
CA ASN A 10 -13.92 -6.69 1.91
C ASN A 10 -12.40 -6.93 1.88
N ALA A 11 -11.92 -7.67 0.87
CA ALA A 11 -10.49 -7.86 0.68
C ALA A 11 -9.78 -6.53 0.37
N ILE A 12 -10.32 -5.72 -0.53
CA ILE A 12 -9.79 -4.38 -0.86
C ILE A 12 -9.68 -3.51 0.40
N GLU A 13 -10.72 -3.45 1.22
CA GLU A 13 -10.68 -2.69 2.49
C GLU A 13 -9.61 -3.24 3.45
N SER A 14 -9.48 -4.57 3.53
CA SER A 14 -8.40 -5.20 4.32
C SER A 14 -7.01 -4.77 3.84
N TYR A 15 -6.78 -4.73 2.51
CA TYR A 15 -5.50 -4.29 1.94
C TYR A 15 -5.23 -2.81 2.22
N LYS A 16 -6.25 -1.95 2.12
CA LYS A 16 -6.09 -0.52 2.46
C LYS A 16 -5.61 -0.34 3.90
N VAL A 17 -6.28 -1.01 4.84
CA VAL A 17 -5.91 -0.97 6.26
C VAL A 17 -4.50 -1.53 6.49
N GLU A 18 -4.15 -2.62 5.82
CA GLU A 18 -2.82 -3.24 5.94
C GLU A 18 -1.72 -2.33 5.39
N ILE A 19 -1.95 -1.67 4.26
CA ILE A 19 -1.02 -0.67 3.68
C ILE A 19 -0.79 0.47 4.67
N GLU A 20 -1.84 1.04 5.26
CA GLU A 20 -1.70 2.11 6.25
C GLU A 20 -0.88 1.67 7.46
N LYS A 21 -1.13 0.46 7.98
CA LYS A 21 -0.34 -0.10 9.09
C LYS A 21 1.14 -0.26 8.73
N HIS A 22 1.45 -0.64 7.49
CA HIS A 22 2.84 -0.70 7.04
C HIS A 22 3.47 0.70 6.93
N PHE A 23 2.71 1.72 6.52
CA PHE A 23 3.20 3.10 6.52
C PHE A 23 3.46 3.64 7.94
N GLU A 24 2.56 3.38 8.89
CA GLU A 24 2.74 3.76 10.30
C GLU A 24 3.99 3.11 10.90
N LYS A 25 4.20 1.81 10.64
CA LYS A 25 5.41 1.10 11.06
C LYS A 25 6.66 1.66 10.41
N LEU A 26 6.62 1.90 9.10
CA LEU A 26 7.72 2.49 8.35
C LEU A 26 8.14 3.85 8.93
N GLU A 27 7.17 4.71 9.25
CA GLU A 27 7.45 6.01 9.88
C GLU A 27 8.11 5.84 11.24
N LYS A 28 7.61 4.92 12.06
CA LYS A 28 8.20 4.59 13.35
C LYS A 28 9.64 4.06 13.21
N ASP A 29 9.87 3.12 12.30
CA ASP A 29 11.20 2.51 12.11
C ASP A 29 12.21 3.54 11.61
N ILE A 30 11.79 4.47 10.75
CA ILE A 30 12.63 5.61 10.32
C ILE A 30 12.97 6.52 11.50
N MET A 31 12.01 6.82 12.38
CA MET A 31 12.28 7.61 13.59
C MET A 31 13.23 6.90 14.55
N GLU A 32 13.10 5.58 14.67
CA GLU A 32 13.97 4.72 15.50
C GLU A 32 15.32 4.42 14.84
N LYS A 33 15.53 4.89 13.60
CA LYS A 33 16.73 4.63 12.76
C LYS A 33 16.97 3.14 12.49
N ASP A 34 15.90 2.35 12.44
CA ASP A 34 15.95 0.95 12.00
C ASP A 34 15.79 0.87 10.48
N ASP A 35 16.89 1.11 9.77
CA ASP A 35 16.94 1.05 8.31
C ASP A 35 16.55 -0.32 7.75
N PHE A 36 16.80 -1.40 8.51
CA PHE A 36 16.51 -2.76 8.06
C PHE A 36 15.00 -2.99 8.01
N LEU A 37 14.30 -2.69 9.11
CA LEU A 37 12.85 -2.79 9.19
C LEU A 37 12.17 -1.80 8.24
N ALA A 38 12.67 -0.57 8.15
CA ALA A 38 12.15 0.42 7.22
C ALA A 38 12.20 -0.07 5.75
N ARG A 39 13.33 -0.69 5.35
CA ARG A 39 13.47 -1.31 4.02
C ARG A 39 12.52 -2.48 3.80
N TYR A 40 12.29 -3.30 4.84
CA TYR A 40 11.31 -4.37 4.81
C TYR A 40 9.90 -3.83 4.53
N HIS A 41 9.46 -2.82 5.29
CA HIS A 41 8.13 -2.23 5.10
C HIS A 41 7.94 -1.61 3.72
N ILE A 42 8.96 -0.92 3.19
CA ILE A 42 8.93 -0.41 1.80
C ILE A 42 8.70 -1.53 0.81
N LYS A 43 9.45 -2.65 0.93
CA LYS A 43 9.34 -3.77 0.01
C LYS A 43 7.95 -4.42 0.05
N GLU A 44 7.39 -4.57 1.25
CA GLU A 44 6.05 -5.13 1.43
C GLU A 44 4.97 -4.25 0.79
N ILE A 45 5.04 -2.92 1.00
CA ILE A 45 4.09 -1.97 0.39
C ILE A 45 4.22 -2.00 -1.14
N ASP A 46 5.43 -1.88 -1.66
CA ASP A 46 5.71 -1.71 -3.10
C ASP A 46 5.38 -2.97 -3.91
N LYS A 47 5.90 -4.13 -3.49
CA LYS A 47 5.84 -5.36 -4.28
C LYS A 47 4.61 -6.19 -4.01
N SER A 48 4.08 -6.15 -2.80
CA SER A 48 3.01 -7.05 -2.38
C SER A 48 1.68 -6.32 -2.32
N LEU A 49 1.58 -5.29 -1.49
CA LEU A 49 0.28 -4.75 -1.09
C LEU A 49 -0.34 -3.82 -2.14
N VAL A 50 0.39 -2.83 -2.66
CA VAL A 50 -0.15 -1.86 -3.62
C VAL A 50 -0.52 -2.54 -4.95
N ILE A 51 0.34 -3.41 -5.47
CA ILE A 51 0.08 -4.17 -6.71
C ILE A 51 -1.14 -5.08 -6.54
N THR A 52 -1.23 -5.77 -5.40
CA THR A 52 -2.36 -6.67 -5.14
C THR A 52 -3.67 -5.91 -4.99
N LEU A 53 -3.65 -4.75 -4.31
CA LEU A 53 -4.80 -3.87 -4.18
C LEU A 53 -5.28 -3.38 -5.55
N GLU A 54 -4.36 -2.88 -6.38
CA GLU A 54 -4.66 -2.39 -7.74
C GLU A 54 -5.29 -3.48 -8.61
N ASN A 55 -4.74 -4.70 -8.58
CA ASN A 55 -5.31 -5.83 -9.33
C ASN A 55 -6.72 -6.18 -8.87
N LYS A 56 -6.99 -6.14 -7.56
CA LYS A 56 -8.32 -6.43 -7.01
C LYS A 56 -9.34 -5.35 -7.35
N ILE A 57 -8.93 -4.08 -7.34
CA ILE A 57 -9.75 -2.95 -7.77
C ILE A 57 -10.11 -3.09 -9.25
N LYS A 58 -9.13 -3.39 -10.12
CA LYS A 58 -9.37 -3.61 -11.56
C LYS A 58 -10.41 -4.69 -11.82
N LEU A 59 -10.44 -5.75 -11.01
CA LEU A 59 -11.45 -6.81 -11.10
C LEU A 59 -12.88 -6.38 -10.72
N LEU A 60 -13.06 -5.26 -10.00
CA LEU A 60 -14.38 -4.71 -9.65
C LEU A 60 -14.86 -3.61 -10.61
N GLY A 61 -14.00 -3.15 -11.52
CA GLY A 61 -14.20 -1.91 -12.26
C GLY A 61 -13.57 -0.75 -11.49
N GLU A 62 -12.39 -0.35 -11.95
CA GLU A 62 -11.58 0.72 -11.35
C GLU A 62 -12.26 2.08 -11.53
N SER A 63 -12.46 2.80 -10.42
CA SER A 63 -12.98 4.17 -10.44
C SER A 63 -11.85 5.22 -10.49
N ALA A 64 -12.20 6.48 -10.75
CA ALA A 64 -11.25 7.59 -10.65
C ALA A 64 -10.70 7.76 -9.22
N GLU A 65 -11.52 7.50 -8.20
CA GLU A 65 -11.12 7.56 -6.79
C GLU A 65 -10.09 6.48 -6.47
N ASP A 66 -10.28 5.26 -6.98
CA ASP A 66 -9.36 4.16 -6.77
C ASP A 66 -7.98 4.45 -7.40
N LYS A 67 -7.95 5.01 -8.61
CA LYS A 67 -6.69 5.43 -9.25
C LYS A 67 -5.94 6.43 -8.41
N LYS A 68 -6.66 7.45 -7.91
CA LYS A 68 -6.09 8.49 -7.05
C LYS A 68 -5.56 7.89 -5.74
N LEU A 69 -6.25 6.91 -5.17
CA LEU A 69 -5.80 6.20 -3.97
C LEU A 69 -4.47 5.47 -4.21
N ILE A 70 -4.38 4.69 -5.30
CA ILE A 70 -3.15 3.96 -5.65
C ILE A 70 -2.00 4.93 -5.93
N GLU A 71 -2.27 6.03 -6.62
CA GLU A 71 -1.27 7.08 -6.89
C GLU A 71 -0.75 7.72 -5.59
N ASN A 72 -1.65 8.02 -4.65
CA ASN A 72 -1.27 8.54 -3.33
C ASN A 72 -0.35 7.57 -2.58
N TYR A 73 -0.63 6.27 -2.60
CA TYR A 73 0.25 5.26 -1.97
C TYR A 73 1.62 5.20 -2.62
N ARG A 74 1.69 5.23 -3.95
CA ARG A 74 2.97 5.25 -4.68
C ARG A 74 3.77 6.52 -4.37
N ASN A 75 3.11 7.67 -4.27
CA ASN A 75 3.75 8.94 -3.93
C ASN A 75 4.29 8.94 -2.50
N ARG A 76 3.49 8.52 -1.50
CA ARG A 76 3.96 8.35 -0.11
C ARG A 76 5.17 7.43 -0.03
N LEU A 77 5.12 6.29 -0.71
CA LEU A 77 6.24 5.35 -0.75
C LEU A 77 7.51 5.98 -1.33
N LYS A 78 7.38 6.78 -2.40
CA LYS A 78 8.51 7.50 -3.01
C LYS A 78 9.14 8.49 -2.04
N GLU A 79 8.34 9.22 -1.26
CA GLU A 79 8.84 10.11 -0.21
C GLU A 79 9.64 9.35 0.85
N PHE A 80 9.16 8.19 1.29
CA PHE A 80 9.90 7.36 2.24
C PHE A 80 11.18 6.77 1.66
N LYS A 81 11.18 6.32 0.40
CA LYS A 81 12.39 5.86 -0.30
C LYS A 81 13.46 6.97 -0.37
N ARG A 82 13.03 8.22 -0.61
CA ARG A 82 13.91 9.40 -0.59
C ARG A 82 14.51 9.66 0.78
N LYS A 83 13.68 9.61 1.84
CA LYS A 83 14.15 9.76 3.23
C LYS A 83 15.22 8.74 3.62
N LEU A 84 15.15 7.53 3.05
CA LEU A 84 16.11 6.44 3.29
C LEU A 84 17.27 6.36 2.28
N GLY A 85 17.31 7.26 1.29
CA GLY A 85 18.38 7.29 0.28
C GLY A 85 18.44 6.06 -0.63
N ILE A 86 17.29 5.47 -0.97
CA ILE A 86 17.17 4.25 -1.81
C ILE A 86 16.65 4.57 -3.23
N GLU A 87 16.74 5.84 -3.65
CA GLU A 87 16.28 6.30 -4.99
C GLU A 87 17.31 6.00 -6.09
#